data_AF-A0A327J4G5-F1
#
_entry.id   AF-A0A327J4G5-F1
#
_cell.length_a   1.000
_cell.length_b   1.000
_cell.length_c   1.000
_cell.angle_alpha   90.00
_cell.angle_beta   90.00
_cell.angle_gamma   90.00
#
_symmetry.space_group_name_H-M   'P 1'
#
loop_
_entity.id
_entity.type
_entity.pdbx_description
1 polymer ?
#
loop_
_entity_poly.entity_id
_entity_poly.type
_entity_poly.pdbx_seq_one_letter_code
_entity_poly.pdbx_strand_id
1 'polypeptide(L)' 'MKIPSIKFLSPLDRAKNLLAVMEQAEKQKKLPDYDRKVRLLGREYTVREVRSMYKFCRQAMDGAQDSFEKGVNK' A
#
# COMPACT_ATOMS: atom_id res chain seq x y z
N MET A 1 -21.80 14.72 30.79
CA MET A 1 -20.94 13.51 30.73
C MET A 1 -19.60 13.84 31.38
N LYS A 2 -19.08 13.02 32.29
CA LYS A 2 -17.75 13.23 32.88
C LYS A 2 -16.70 12.82 31.85
N ILE A 3 -15.83 13.74 31.48
CA ILE A 3 -14.71 13.47 30.57
C ILE A 3 -13.72 12.59 31.34
N PRO A 4 -13.34 11.41 30.82
CA PRO A 4 -12.36 10.55 31.47
C PRO A 4 -11.01 11.28 31.56
N SER A 5 -10.38 11.28 32.74
CA SER A 5 -9.09 11.92 32.91
C SER A 5 -8.02 11.18 32.13
N ILE A 6 -7.38 11.88 31.19
CA ILE A 6 -6.23 11.36 30.46
C ILE A 6 -5.09 11.26 31.47
N LYS A 7 -4.80 10.05 31.96
CA LYS A 7 -3.64 9.81 32.81
C LYS A 7 -2.38 9.95 31.97
N PHE A 8 -1.52 10.90 32.33
CA PHE A 8 -0.18 10.99 31.73
C PHE A 8 0.59 9.72 32.05
N LEU A 9 1.10 9.05 31.01
CA LEU A 9 1.90 7.84 31.17
C LEU A 9 3.22 8.16 31.86
N SER A 10 3.60 7.32 32.82
CA SER A 10 4.92 7.37 33.43
C SER A 10 6.01 7.17 32.37
N PRO A 11 7.26 7.62 32.60
CA PRO A 11 8.36 7.36 31.68
C PRO A 11 8.54 5.87 31.36
N LEU A 12 8.30 5.00 32.35
CA LEU A 12 8.44 3.55 32.23
C LEU A 12 7.32 2.94 31.37
N ASP A 13 6.07 3.41 31.54
CA ASP A 13 4.94 2.98 30.72
C ASP A 13 5.10 3.43 29.25
N ARG A 14 5.67 4.63 29.04
CA ARG A 14 6.04 5.09 27.69
C ARG A 14 7.07 4.18 27.03
N ALA A 15 8.10 3.76 27.77
CA ALA A 15 9.10 2.83 27.26
C ALA A 15 8.50 1.47 26.90
N LYS A 16 7.62 0.91 27.76
CA LYS A 16 6.90 -0.34 27.47
C LYS A 16 6.02 -0.24 26.23
N ASN A 17 5.29 0.85 26.08
CA ASN A 17 4.46 1.07 24.89
C ASN A 17 5.32 1.20 23.63
N LEU A 18 6.45 1.89 23.71
CA LEU A 18 7.38 2.01 22.59
C LEU A 18 7.92 0.64 22.16
N LEU A 19 8.33 -0.20 23.13
CA LEU A 19 8.77 -1.57 22.86
C LEU A 19 7.68 -2.39 22.17
N ALA A 20 6.44 -2.33 22.66
CA ALA A 20 5.30 -3.03 22.05
C ALA A 20 5.05 -2.58 20.60
N VAL A 21 5.15 -1.27 20.32
CA VAL A 21 5.03 -0.73 18.96
C VAL A 21 6.17 -1.22 18.07
N MET A 22 7.40 -1.26 18.58
CA MET A 22 8.56 -1.75 17.83
C MET A 22 8.42 -3.24 17.49
N GLU A 23 8.03 -4.08 18.45
CA GLU A 23 7.76 -5.51 18.22
C GLU A 23 6.63 -5.73 17.19
N GLN A 24 5.58 -4.91 17.24
CA GLN A 24 4.49 -4.98 16.27
C GLN A 24 4.95 -4.53 14.88
N ALA A 25 5.78 -3.49 14.79
CA ALA A 25 6.37 -3.02 13.55
C ALA A 25 7.30 -4.07 12.92
N GLU A 26 8.09 -4.79 13.71
CA GLU A 26 8.90 -5.91 13.22
C GLU A 26 8.04 -7.03 12.65
N LYS A 27 6.90 -7.35 13.28
CA LYS A 27 5.94 -8.32 12.74
C LYS A 27 5.29 -7.83 11.43
N GLN A 28 5.13 -6.52 11.26
CA GLN A 28 4.57 -5.89 10.06
C GLN A 28 5.58 -5.69 8.92
N LYS A 29 6.90 -5.80 9.17
CA LYS A 29 7.97 -5.74 8.14
C LYS A 29 7.97 -6.92 7.15
N LYS A 30 6.91 -7.72 7.07
CA LYS A 30 6.71 -8.61 5.92
C LYS A 30 6.37 -7.72 4.72
N LEU A 31 7.41 -7.35 3.95
CA LEU A 31 7.24 -6.79 2.61
C LEU A 31 6.19 -7.64 1.87
N PRO A 32 5.32 -7.03 1.04
CA PRO A 32 4.43 -7.79 0.19
C PRO A 32 5.27 -8.81 -0.59
N ASP A 33 4.91 -10.08 -0.50
CA ASP A 33 5.55 -11.12 -1.29
C ASP A 33 5.16 -10.92 -2.77
N TYR A 34 6.03 -10.23 -3.51
CA TYR A 34 5.83 -9.93 -4.92
C TYR A 34 6.03 -11.15 -5.82
N ASP A 35 6.69 -12.19 -5.31
CA ASP A 35 6.96 -13.43 -6.04
C ASP A 35 5.86 -14.47 -5.78
N ARG A 36 4.93 -14.18 -4.85
CA ARG A 36 3.67 -14.89 -4.68
C ARG A 36 2.96 -15.05 -6.02
N LYS A 37 2.62 -16.29 -6.36
CA LYS A 37 1.82 -16.62 -7.53
C LYS A 37 0.33 -16.41 -7.29
N VAL A 38 -0.35 -15.87 -8.28
CA VAL A 38 -1.80 -15.67 -8.37
C VAL A 38 -2.30 -16.21 -9.71
N ARG A 39 -3.49 -16.82 -9.72
CA ARG A 39 -4.10 -17.33 -10.95
C ARG A 39 -5.01 -16.25 -11.55
N LEU A 40 -4.76 -15.87 -12.80
CA LEU A 40 -5.56 -14.92 -13.56
C LEU A 40 -5.79 -15.48 -14.97
N LEU A 41 -7.05 -15.46 -15.43
CA LEU A 41 -7.43 -15.91 -16.78
C LEU A 41 -6.91 -17.32 -17.12
N GLY A 42 -6.93 -18.23 -16.15
CA GLY A 42 -6.47 -19.61 -16.31
C GLY A 42 -4.95 -19.81 -16.31
N ARG A 43 -4.14 -18.74 -16.15
CA ARG A 43 -2.67 -18.79 -16.09
C ARG A 43 -2.16 -18.33 -14.73
N GLU A 44 -0.94 -18.74 -14.36
CA GLU A 44 -0.27 -18.28 -13.14
C GLU A 44 0.64 -17.08 -13.45
N TYR A 45 0.56 -16.07 -12.59
CA TYR A 45 1.43 -14.89 -12.63
C TYR A 45 1.92 -14.57 -11.23
N THR A 46 3.10 -13.99 -11.11
CA THR A 46 3.56 -13.34 -9.88
C THR A 46 2.82 -12.01 -9.68
N VAL A 47 2.66 -11.58 -8.42
CA VAL A 47 2.09 -10.25 -8.11
C VAL A 47 2.88 -9.14 -8.83
N ARG A 48 4.20 -9.31 -8.99
CA ARG A 48 5.07 -8.41 -9.75
C ARG A 48 4.64 -8.25 -11.21
N GLU A 49 4.40 -9.36 -11.91
CA GLU A 49 3.96 -9.35 -13.31
C GLU A 49 2.61 -8.68 -13.48
N VAL A 50 1.65 -9.00 -12.61
CA VAL A 50 0.32 -8.37 -12.62
C VAL A 50 0.42 -6.86 -12.45
N ARG A 51 1.28 -6.40 -11.53
CA ARG A 51 1.51 -4.96 -11.32
C ARG A 51 2.13 -4.29 -12.53
N SER A 52 3.08 -4.95 -13.19
CA SER A 52 3.71 -4.45 -14.43
C SER A 52 2.70 -4.33 -15.56
N MET A 53 1.84 -5.34 -15.75
CA MET A 53 0.74 -5.29 -16.73
C MET A 53 -0.22 -4.14 -16.45
N TYR A 54 -0.65 -3.98 -15.20
CA TYR A 54 -1.52 -2.87 -14.82
C TYR A 54 -0.88 -1.52 -15.13
N LYS A 55 0.40 -1.33 -14.75
CA LYS A 55 1.12 -0.08 -15.01
C LYS A 55 1.20 0.22 -16.50
N PHE A 56 1.49 -0.79 -17.32
CA PHE A 56 1.53 -0.67 -18.76
C PHE A 56 0.16 -0.25 -19.33
N CYS A 57 -0.91 -0.97 -18.98
CA CYS A 57 -2.26 -0.64 -19.44
C CYS A 57 -2.69 0.77 -19.02
N ARG A 58 -2.38 1.15 -17.77
CA ARG A 58 -2.69 2.49 -17.26
C ARG A 58 -1.95 3.58 -18.01
N GLN A 59 -0.65 3.41 -18.27
CA GLN A 59 0.12 4.35 -19.09
C GLN A 59 -0.41 4.48 -20.51
N ALA A 60 -0.84 3.37 -21.12
CA ALA A 60 -1.45 3.39 -22.45
C ALA A 60 -2.80 4.13 -22.47
N MET A 61 -3.59 4.02 -21.40
CA MET A 61 -4.87 4.74 -21.26
C MET A 61 -4.67 6.23 -20.92
N ASP A 62 -3.76 6.54 -20.00
CA ASP A 62 -3.44 7.91 -19.61
C ASP A 62 -2.83 8.68 -20.80
N GLY A 63 -1.94 8.05 -21.58
CA GLY A 63 -1.39 8.63 -22.80
C GLY A 63 -2.41 8.80 -23.94
N ALA A 64 -3.52 8.05 -23.92
CA ALA A 64 -4.63 8.23 -24.84
C ALA A 64 -5.47 9.48 -24.51
N GLN A 65 -5.59 9.86 -23.23
CA GLN A 65 -6.32 11.08 -22.84
C GLN A 65 -5.59 12.35 -23.30
N ASP A 66 -4.26 12.40 -23.18
CA ASP A 66 -3.45 13.54 -23.68
C ASP A 66 -3.53 13.72 -25.21
N SER A 67 -3.77 12.64 -25.93
CA SER A 67 -3.91 12.64 -27.39
C SER A 67 -5.30 13.13 -27.84
N PHE A 68 -6.33 12.93 -27.01
CA PHE A 68 -7.70 13.33 -27.29
C PHE A 68 -7.89 14.84 -27.12
N GLU A 69 -7.35 15.45 -26.04
CA GLU A 69 -7.48 16.90 -25.81
C GLU A 69 -6.76 17.76 -26.87
N LYS A 70 -5.65 17.26 -27.45
CA LYS A 70 -4.93 17.96 -28.53
C LYS A 70 -5.62 17.87 -29.90
N GLY A 71 -6.54 16.93 -30.09
CA GLY A 71 -7.29 16.75 -31.34
C GLY A 71 -8.61 17.54 -31.41
N VAL A 72 -9.12 18.01 -30.27
CA VAL A 72 -10.41 18.74 -30.17
C VAL A 72 -10.22 20.26 -30.29
N ASN A 73 -8.98 20.77 -30.15
CA ASN A 73 -8.61 22.18 -30.33
C ASN A 73 -7.90 22.46 -31.67
N LYS A 74 -8.36 21.88 -32.77
CA LYS A 74 -7.94 22.24 -34.13
C LYS A 74 -9.13 22.51 -35.04
#